data_AF-A0A350DG13-F1
#
_entry.id   AF-A0A350DG13-F1
#
_cell.length_a   1.000
_cell.length_b   1.000
_cell.length_c   1.000
_cell.angle_alpha   90.00
_cell.angle_beta   90.00
_cell.angle_gamma   90.00
#
_symmetry.space_group_name_H-M   'P 1'
#
loop_
_entity.id
_entity.type
_entity.pdbx_description
1 polymer ?
#
loop_
_entity_poly.entity_id
_entity_poly.type
_entity_poly.pdbx_seq_one_letter_code
_entity_poly.pdbx_strand_id
1 'polypeptide(L)'
;MSGGVDSSVSALLLLQQGYDVEGLFMKNWDEDDGTEYCTAKEDLADAEAVCAKLGIKLHTANFAAEYWDNVFEHFLAEYKAGRTPNPD
;
A
#
# COMPACT_ATOMS: atom_id res chain seq x y z
N MET A 1 -0.26 -5.05 4.36
CA MET A 1 1.21 -5.02 4.49
C MET A 1 1.72 -3.95 3.57
N SER A 2 2.18 -2.82 4.11
CA SER A 2 2.65 -1.67 3.31
C SER A 2 4.17 -1.56 3.21
N GLY A 3 4.92 -2.50 3.80
CA GLY A 3 6.37 -2.36 4.02
C GLY A 3 6.71 -1.64 5.34
N GLY A 4 5.76 -0.86 5.89
CA GLY A 4 5.95 -0.11 7.14
C GLY A 4 5.90 -0.94 8.43
N VAL A 5 6.48 -0.36 9.49
CA VAL A 5 6.59 -0.97 10.83
C VAL A 5 5.22 -1.23 11.46
N ASP A 6 4.29 -0.27 11.36
CA ASP A 6 2.96 -0.41 11.99
C ASP A 6 2.20 -1.62 11.44
N SER A 7 2.23 -1.82 10.12
CA SER A 7 1.59 -2.97 9.47
C SER A 7 2.26 -4.29 9.85
N SER A 8 3.59 -4.27 10.03
CA SER A 8 4.38 -5.43 10.43
C SER A 8 4.08 -5.88 11.85
N VAL A 9 4.05 -4.93 12.80
CA VAL A 9 3.72 -5.21 14.20
C VAL A 9 2.24 -5.60 14.32
N SER A 10 1.35 -4.98 13.54
CA SER A 10 -0.06 -5.35 13.50
C SER A 10 -0.27 -6.82 13.10
N ALA A 11 0.40 -7.28 12.05
CA ALA A 11 0.35 -8.69 11.62
C ALA A 11 0.91 -9.65 12.69
N LEU A 12 2.04 -9.28 13.32
CA LEU A 12 2.61 -10.05 14.42
C LEU A 12 1.65 -10.18 15.61
N LEU A 13 0.99 -9.09 15.99
CA LEU A 13 0.04 -9.10 17.11
C LEU A 13 -1.18 -9.99 16.83
N LEU A 14 -1.67 -10.03 15.60
CA LEU A 14 -2.76 -10.94 15.20
C LEU A 14 -2.30 -12.41 15.24
N LEU A 15 -1.09 -12.71 14.76
CA LEU A 15 -0.51 -14.06 14.87
C LEU A 15 -0.39 -14.51 16.33
N GLN A 16 0.09 -13.64 17.22
CA GLN A 16 0.21 -13.94 18.66
C GLN A 16 -1.14 -14.19 19.34
N GLN A 17 -2.22 -13.62 18.80
CA GLN A 17 -3.59 -13.87 19.27
C GLN A 17 -4.19 -15.18 18.71
N GLY A 18 -3.47 -15.89 17.83
CA GLY A 18 -3.89 -17.18 17.28
C GLY A 18 -4.81 -17.08 16.06
N TYR A 19 -4.85 -15.93 15.39
CA TYR A 19 -5.56 -15.80 14.11
C TYR A 19 -4.79 -16.48 12.97
N ASP A 20 -5.52 -16.90 11.94
CA ASP A 20 -4.95 -17.21 10.63
C ASP A 20 -4.72 -15.88 9.88
N VAL A 21 -3.46 -15.56 9.60
CA VAL A 21 -3.06 -14.24 9.11
C VAL A 21 -2.39 -14.38 7.76
N GLU A 22 -2.89 -13.64 6.78
CA GLU A 22 -2.25 -13.43 5.49
C GLU A 22 -2.11 -11.92 5.24
N GLY A 23 -1.04 -11.51 4.56
CA GLY A 23 -0.78 -10.13 4.19
C GLY A 23 -1.28 -9.81 2.78
N LEU A 24 -1.75 -8.57 2.56
CA LEU A 24 -2.00 -8.01 1.24
C LEU A 24 -1.17 -6.73 1.05
N PHE A 25 -0.42 -6.64 -0.04
CA PHE A 25 0.23 -5.43 -0.53
C PHE A 25 -0.60 -4.85 -1.68
N MET A 26 -0.93 -3.56 -1.60
CA MET A 26 -1.74 -2.88 -2.61
C MET A 26 -0.87 -1.87 -3.35
N LYS A 27 -0.77 -2.02 -4.68
CA LYS A 27 -0.21 -0.99 -5.56
C LYS A 27 -1.35 -0.07 -6.00
N ASN A 28 -1.42 1.12 -5.44
CA ASN A 28 -2.49 2.10 -5.71
C ASN A 28 -2.02 3.25 -6.62
N TRP A 29 -0.75 3.25 -7.01
CA TRP A 29 -0.18 4.27 -7.89
C TRP A 29 0.76 3.60 -8.88
N ASP A 30 0.74 4.06 -10.13
CA ASP A 30 1.72 3.63 -11.14
C ASP A 30 2.80 4.71 -11.25
N GLU A 31 4.01 4.34 -10.86
CA GLU A 31 5.21 5.18 -10.94
C GLU A 31 5.73 5.11 -12.38
N ASP A 32 5.07 5.81 -13.31
CA ASP A 32 5.47 5.91 -14.74
C ASP A 32 6.21 7.23 -15.03
N ASP A 33 6.83 7.82 -14.01
CA ASP A 33 7.52 9.11 -14.07
C ASP A 33 8.97 9.02 -14.56
N GLY A 34 9.39 7.86 -15.09
CA GLY A 34 10.69 7.68 -15.76
C GLY A 34 11.90 7.88 -14.85
N THR A 35 11.69 7.94 -13.53
CA THR A 35 12.75 7.95 -12.53
C THR A 35 13.13 6.50 -12.19
N GLU A 36 14.43 6.25 -12.00
CA GLU A 36 14.98 4.91 -11.70
C GLU A 36 14.58 4.40 -10.29
N TYR A 37 13.90 5.24 -9.51
CA TYR A 37 13.60 5.02 -8.10
C TYR A 37 12.12 4.61 -7.91
N CYS A 38 11.87 3.30 -7.96
CA CYS A 38 10.54 2.74 -7.74
C CYS A 38 10.32 2.48 -6.24
N THR A 39 9.77 3.45 -5.50
CA THR A 39 9.48 3.34 -4.06
C THR A 39 8.58 2.14 -3.76
N ALA A 40 7.58 1.90 -4.60
CA ALA A 40 6.68 0.76 -4.44
C ALA A 40 7.40 -0.60 -4.48
N LYS A 41 8.54 -0.70 -5.18
CA LYS A 41 9.35 -1.92 -5.25
C LYS A 41 10.13 -2.17 -3.96
N GLU A 42 10.66 -1.11 -3.34
CA GLU A 42 11.33 -1.20 -2.05
C GLU A 42 10.34 -1.59 -0.95
N ASP A 43 9.18 -0.93 -0.90
CA ASP A 43 8.11 -1.25 0.06
C ASP A 43 7.58 -2.68 -0.11
N LEU A 44 7.48 -3.16 -1.36
CA LEU A 44 7.11 -4.55 -1.64
C LEU A 44 8.17 -5.53 -1.11
N ALA A 45 9.45 -5.24 -1.31
CA ALA A 45 10.54 -6.08 -0.81
C ALA A 45 10.55 -6.15 0.72
N ASP A 46 10.30 -5.03 1.40
CA ASP A 46 10.16 -5.00 2.86
C ASP A 46 8.93 -5.78 3.33
N ALA A 47 7.79 -5.64 2.65
CA ALA A 47 6.59 -6.41 2.94
C ALA A 47 6.82 -7.93 2.77
N GLU A 48 7.50 -8.34 1.70
CA GLU A 48 7.90 -9.72 1.44
C GLU A 48 8.82 -10.25 2.55
N ALA A 49 9.84 -9.48 2.93
CA ALA A 49 10.80 -9.86 3.97
C ALA A 49 10.10 -10.05 5.33
N VAL A 50 9.18 -9.15 5.70
CA VAL A 50 8.40 -9.27 6.93
C VAL A 50 7.48 -10.48 6.89
N CYS A 51 6.74 -10.69 5.79
CA CYS A 51 5.84 -11.83 5.67
C CYS A 51 6.60 -13.17 5.73
N ALA A 52 7.76 -13.25 5.07
CA ALA A 52 8.65 -14.40 5.15
C ALA A 52 9.17 -14.64 6.58
N LYS A 53 9.52 -13.57 7.30
CA LYS A 53 9.96 -13.65 8.70
C LYS A 53 8.86 -14.15 9.64
N LEU A 54 7.63 -13.72 9.40
CA LEU A 54 6.44 -14.11 10.18
C LEU A 54 5.84 -15.45 9.75
N GLY A 55 6.26 -15.98 8.59
CA GLY A 55 5.74 -17.23 8.05
C GLY A 55 4.31 -17.12 7.49
N ILE A 56 3.92 -15.92 7.03
CA ILE A 56 2.58 -15.65 6.46
C ILE A 56 2.65 -15.44 4.95
N LYS A 57 1.57 -15.78 4.25
CA LYS A 57 1.45 -15.54 2.82
C LYS A 57 1.28 -14.05 2.54
N LEU A 58 2.00 -13.53 1.55
CA LEU A 58 1.79 -12.20 1.01
C LEU A 58 1.08 -12.30 -0.35
N HIS A 59 -0.02 -11.57 -0.50
CA HIS A 59 -0.72 -11.34 -1.76
C HIS A 59 -0.39 -9.95 -2.29
N THR A 60 -0.59 -9.77 -3.59
CA THR A 60 -0.48 -8.48 -4.26
C THR A 60 -1.77 -8.17 -5.01
N ALA A 61 -2.17 -6.91 -4.98
CA ALA A 61 -3.26 -6.39 -5.80
C ALA A 61 -2.87 -5.04 -6.39
N ASN A 62 -3.31 -4.78 -7.61
CA ASN A 62 -3.15 -3.49 -8.26
C ASN A 62 -4.51 -2.80 -8.29
N PHE A 63 -4.61 -1.67 -7.58
CA PHE A 63 -5.80 -0.80 -7.54
C PHE A 63 -5.46 0.61 -8.05
N ALA A 64 -4.42 0.75 -8.87
CA ALA A 64 -4.01 2.06 -9.39
C ALA A 64 -5.09 2.72 -10.23
N ALA A 65 -5.85 1.94 -11.01
CA ALA A 65 -6.99 2.45 -11.78
C ALA A 65 -8.10 2.97 -10.86
N GLU A 66 -8.50 2.17 -9.86
CA GLU A 66 -9.55 2.54 -8.92
C GLU A 66 -9.16 3.74 -8.06
N TYR A 67 -7.88 3.85 -7.66
CA TYR A 67 -7.38 5.01 -6.93
C TYR A 67 -7.40 6.28 -7.79
N TRP A 68 -7.00 6.17 -9.06
CA TRP A 68 -7.06 7.29 -9.99
C TRP A 68 -8.49 7.82 -10.13
N ASP A 69 -9.42 6.94 -10.51
CA ASP A 69 -10.80 7.31 -10.82
C ASP A 69 -11.56 7.83 -9.58
N ASN A 70 -11.39 7.17 -8.43
CA ASN A 70 -12.23 7.44 -7.27
C ASN A 70 -11.64 8.41 -6.25
N VAL A 71 -10.31 8.62 -6.26
CA VAL A 71 -9.62 9.50 -5.30
C VAL A 71 -8.93 10.63 -6.02
N PHE A 72 -8.07 10.32 -6.99
CA PHE A 72 -7.19 11.32 -7.59
C PHE A 72 -7.94 12.29 -8.53
N GLU A 73 -8.91 11.81 -9.31
CA GLU A 73 -9.74 12.70 -10.14
C GLU A 73 -10.52 13.71 -9.29
N HIS A 74 -11.08 13.26 -8.15
CA HIS A 74 -11.75 14.15 -7.20
C HIS A 74 -10.77 15.17 -6.61
N PHE A 75 -9.60 14.73 -6.15
CA PHE A 75 -8.54 15.59 -5.65
C PHE A 75 -8.19 16.72 -6.64
N LEU A 76 -8.01 16.40 -7.92
CA LEU A 76 -7.74 17.39 -8.96
C LEU A 76 -8.92 18.36 -9.18
N ALA A 77 -10.16 17.86 -9.16
CA ALA A 77 -11.35 18.68 -9.33
C ALA A 77 -11.54 19.70 -8.20
N GLU A 78 -11.28 19.30 -6.95
CA GLU A 78 -11.37 20.17 -5.77
C GLU A 78 -10.31 21.29 -5.82
N TYR A 79 -9.08 20.94 -6.20
CA TYR A 79 -8.01 21.94 -6.42
C TYR A 79 -8.38 22.93 -7.53
N LYS A 80 -8.92 22.45 -8.66
CA LYS A 80 -9.40 23.32 -9.76
C LYS A 80 -10.50 24.28 -9.30
N ALA A 81 -11.27 23.89 -8.30
CA ALA A 81 -12.31 24.72 -7.70
C ALA A 81 -11.81 25.61 -6.55
N GLY A 82 -10.50 25.70 -6.33
CA GLY A 82 -9.88 26.56 -5.32
C GLY A 82 -10.01 26.05 -3.88
N ARG A 83 -10.32 24.76 -3.70
CA ARG A 83 -10.39 24.11 -2.38
C ARG A 83 -9.11 23.34 -2.08
N THR A 84 -8.95 22.95 -0.82
CA THR A 84 -7.86 22.10 -0.35
C THR A 84 -8.43 20.73 0.03
N PRO A 85 -8.47 19.76 -0.89
CA PRO A 85 -8.93 18.41 -0.60
C PRO A 85 -7.94 17.66 0.30
N ASN A 86 -8.45 16.65 1.01
CA ASN A 86 -7.65 15.64 1.69
C ASN A 86 -7.80 14.31 0.93
N PRO A 87 -6.76 13.80 0.25
CA PRO A 87 -6.84 12.57 -0.54
C PRO A 87 -6.74 11.28 0.30
N ASP A 88 -6.30 11.37 1.56
CA ASP A 88 -6.22 10.27 2.53
C ASP A 88 -7.52 10.13 3.33
#